data_AF-A0A7D5PDA8-F1
#
_entry.id   AF-A0A7D5PDA8-F1
#
_cell.length_a   1.000
_cell.length_b   1.000
_cell.length_c   1.000
_cell.angle_alpha   90.00
_cell.angle_beta   90.00
_cell.angle_gamma   90.00
#
_symmetry.space_group_name_H-M   'P 1'
#
loop_
_entity.id
_entity.type
_entity.pdbx_description
1 polymer ?
#
loop_
_entity_poly.entity_id
_entity_poly.type
_entity_poly.pdbx_seq_one_letter_code
_entity_poly.pdbx_strand_id
1 'polypeptide(L)' 'MTGTQQLADDVGLRRYEYDDEQTVLAADLGPGRNASVDVLDDAVIVVVDGEQYDLELSGDARAFIRNGVLTIEVSQ' A
#
# COMPACT_ATOMS: atom_id res chain seq x y z
N MET A 1 14.55 8.78 8.07
CA MET A 1 13.42 9.72 8.16
C MET A 1 12.20 8.97 7.65
N THR A 2 11.26 8.59 8.51
CA THR A 2 10.03 7.89 8.08
C THR A 2 8.99 8.94 7.73
N GLY A 3 8.97 9.33 6.45
CA GLY A 3 7.94 10.19 5.90
C GLY A 3 6.63 9.42 5.81
N THR A 4 5.55 10.02 6.31
CA THR A 4 4.19 9.54 6.04
C THR A 4 3.93 9.75 4.55
N GLN A 5 4.06 8.69 3.74
CA GLN A 5 3.60 8.71 2.36
C GLN A 5 2.07 8.64 2.40
N GLN A 6 1.38 9.50 1.64
CA GLN A 6 -0.08 9.60 1.70
C GLN A 6 -0.65 8.90 0.48
N LEU A 7 -1.52 7.90 0.68
CA LEU A 7 -2.19 7.20 -0.41
C LEU A 7 -3.42 8.00 -0.88
N ALA A 8 -4.14 8.62 0.05
CA ALA A 8 -5.24 9.57 -0.17
C ALA A 8 -5.30 10.57 0.99
N ASP A 9 -5.95 11.73 0.83
CA ASP A 9 -5.99 12.80 1.85
C ASP A 9 -6.39 12.30 3.26
N ASP A 10 -7.28 11.31 3.34
CA ASP A 10 -7.78 10.73 4.60
C ASP A 10 -7.18 9.37 4.97
N VAL A 11 -6.30 8.79 4.14
CA VAL A 11 -5.73 7.45 4.34
C VAL A 11 -4.26 7.53 4.68
N GLY A 12 -3.96 7.41 5.98
CA GLY A 12 -2.58 7.38 6.48
C GLY A 12 -1.88 6.06 6.19
N LEU A 13 -0.74 6.12 5.50
CA LEU A 13 0.15 4.97 5.31
C LEU A 13 1.13 4.85 6.49
N ARG A 14 1.28 3.63 7.00
CA ARG A 14 2.29 3.27 7.99
C ARG A 14 3.36 2.43 7.32
N ARG A 15 4.63 2.69 7.62
CA ARG A 15 5.79 1.95 7.11
C ARG A 15 6.49 1.23 8.24
N TYR A 16 6.80 -0.04 8.01
CA TYR A 16 7.54 -0.92 8.91
C TYR A 16 8.73 -1.49 8.13
N GLU A 17 9.91 -1.41 8.72
CA GLU A 17 11.15 -1.94 8.13
C GLU A 17 11.60 -3.12 8.98
N TYR A 18 11.95 -4.22 8.32
CA TYR A 18 12.43 -5.45 8.93
C TYR A 18 13.90 -5.70 8.54
N ASP A 19 14.60 -6.49 9.34
CA ASP A 19 16.05 -6.69 9.22
C ASP A 19 16.47 -7.48 7.97
N ASP A 20 15.52 -8.08 7.26
CA ASP A 20 15.69 -8.92 6.07
C ASP A 20 15.44 -8.17 4.75
N GLU A 21 15.73 -6.87 4.72
CA GLU A 21 15.52 -5.99 3.57
C GLU A 21 14.03 -5.88 3.13
N GLN A 22 13.12 -6.35 3.98
CA GLN A 22 11.67 -6.24 3.77
C GLN A 22 11.11 -4.95 4.34
N THR A 23 10.30 -4.27 3.54
CA THR A 23 9.48 -3.14 3.97
C THR A 23 8.01 -3.49 3.85
N VAL A 24 7.22 -3.21 4.89
CA VAL A 24 5.77 -3.36 4.85
C VAL A 24 5.12 -1.98 4.94
N LEU A 25 4.27 -1.67 3.98
CA LEU A 25 3.39 -0.51 3.99
C LEU A 25 1.96 -0.97 4.33
N ALA A 26 1.30 -0.28 5.25
CA ALA A 26 -0.05 -0.60 5.66
C ALA A 26 -0.94 0.65 5.69
N ALA A 27 -2.10 0.58 5.04
CA ALA A 27 -3.10 1.63 5.01
C ALA A 27 -4.45 1.09 5.48
N ASP A 28 -5.13 1.84 6.34
CA ASP A 28 -6.50 1.56 6.77
C ASP A 28 -7.48 2.26 5.81
N LEU A 29 -8.17 1.46 4.99
CA LEU A 29 -9.20 1.94 4.07
C LEU A 29 -10.58 1.99 4.73
N GLY A 30 -10.73 1.43 5.93
CA GLY A 30 -11.99 1.24 6.60
C GLY A 30 -12.81 0.06 6.05
N PRO A 31 -13.79 -0.44 6.84
CA PRO A 31 -14.62 -1.58 6.44
C PRO A 31 -15.63 -1.19 5.35
N GLY A 32 -15.90 -2.12 4.44
CA GLY A 32 -17.04 -2.03 3.51
C GLY A 32 -16.84 -1.11 2.29
N ARG A 33 -15.66 -0.51 2.13
CA ARG A 33 -15.30 0.20 0.88
C ARG A 33 -15.07 -0.78 -0.26
N ASN A 34 -15.39 -0.36 -1.47
CA ASN A 34 -15.08 -1.16 -2.65
C ASN A 34 -13.63 -0.88 -3.06
N ALA A 35 -12.73 -1.77 -2.64
CA ALA A 35 -11.30 -1.58 -2.85
C ALA A 35 -10.66 -2.77 -3.58
N SER A 36 -9.78 -2.45 -4.52
CA SER A 36 -8.95 -3.42 -5.23
C SER A 36 -7.52 -2.94 -5.31
N VAL A 37 -6.59 -3.88 -5.40
CA VAL A 37 -5.17 -3.59 -5.56
C VAL A 37 -4.60 -4.49 -6.65
N ASP A 38 -3.71 -3.92 -7.46
CA ASP A 38 -2.90 -4.63 -8.44
C ASP A 38 -1.44 -4.20 -8.33
N VAL A 39 -0.54 -5.06 -8.77
CA VAL A 39 0.90 -4.80 -8.84
C VAL A 39 1.32 -4.88 -10.29
N LEU A 40 1.85 -3.78 -10.82
CA LEU A 40 2.35 -3.68 -12.18
C LEU A 40 3.80 -3.20 -12.13
N ASP A 41 4.73 -4.11 -12.39
CA ASP A 41 6.17 -3.87 -12.30
C ASP A 41 6.55 -3.23 -10.94
N ASP A 42 7.03 -2.00 -10.96
CA ASP A 42 7.47 -1.19 -9.81
C ASP A 42 6.36 -0.29 -9.23
N ALA A 43 5.11 -0.48 -9.65
CA ALA A 43 3.96 0.28 -9.17
C ALA A 43 2.90 -0.61 -8.51
N VAL A 44 2.32 -0.09 -7.42
CA VAL A 44 1.09 -0.62 -6.83
C VAL A 44 -0.07 0.31 -7.16
N ILE A 45 -1.08 -0.23 -7.84
CA ILE A 45 -2.27 0.49 -8.24
C ILE A 45 -3.37 0.14 -7.26
N VAL A 46 -3.89 1.14 -6.56
CA VAL A 46 -4.98 0.98 -5.59
C VAL A 46 -6.20 1.72 -6.10
N VAL A 47 -7.33 1.04 -6.17
CA VAL A 47 -8.62 1.68 -6.48
C VAL A 47 -9.51 1.58 -5.25
N VAL A 48 -10.06 2.69 -4.77
CA VAL A 48 -10.99 2.76 -3.64
C VAL A 48 -12.18 3.59 -4.04
N ASP A 49 -13.38 3.00 -4.01
CA ASP A 49 -14.65 3.66 -4.36
C ASP A 49 -14.64 4.36 -5.74
N GLY A 50 -13.83 3.83 -6.67
CA GLY A 50 -13.69 4.35 -8.04
C GLY A 50 -12.57 5.36 -8.24
N GLU A 51 -11.88 5.77 -7.17
CA GLU A 51 -10.71 6.64 -7.23
C GLU A 51 -9.42 5.80 -7.27
N GLN A 52 -8.50 6.15 -8.17
CA GLN A 52 -7.23 5.44 -8.36
C GLN A 52 -6.08 6.22 -7.71
N TYR A 53 -5.17 5.45 -7.10
CA TYR A 53 -3.94 5.93 -6.47
C TYR A 53 -2.79 5.02 -6.87
N ASP A 54 -1.71 5.61 -7.37
CA ASP A 54 -0.53 4.89 -7.82
C ASP A 54 0.60 5.11 -6.82
N LEU A 55 1.22 4.02 -6.36
CA LEU A 55 2.35 4.05 -5.45
C LEU A 55 3.57 3.47 -6.16
N GLU A 56 4.55 4.34 -6.45
CA GLU A 56 5.86 3.92 -6.96
C GLU A 56 6.67 3.28 -5.83
N LEU A 57 7.24 2.12 -6.11
CA LEU A 57 8.02 1.33 -5.17
C LEU A 57 9.43 1.10 -5.72
N SER A 58 10.35 0.81 -4.81
CA SER A 58 11.70 0.37 -5.16
C SER A 58 11.83 -1.06 -4.67
N GLY A 59 11.77 -2.03 -5.60
CA GLY A 59 11.85 -3.46 -5.29
C GLY A 59 10.63 -4.26 -5.77
N ASP A 60 10.71 -5.58 -5.58
CA ASP A 60 9.63 -6.50 -5.90
C ASP A 60 8.52 -6.39 -4.85
N ALA A 61 7.28 -6.21 -5.32
CA ALA A 61 6.15 -5.96 -4.45
C ALA A 61 5.09 -7.06 -4.50
N ARG A 62 4.45 -7.28 -3.34
CA ARG A 62 3.22 -8.04 -3.22
C ARG A 62 2.21 -7.21 -2.44
N ALA A 63 0.99 -7.10 -2.96
CA ALA A 63 -0.06 -6.35 -2.29
C ALA A 63 -1.33 -7.19 -2.10
N PHE A 64 -2.05 -6.92 -1.02
CA PHE A 64 -3.36 -7.52 -0.75
C PHE A 64 -4.19 -6.64 0.17
N ILE A 65 -5.52 -6.80 0.09
CA ILE A 65 -6.47 -6.13 0.97
C ILE A 65 -7.17 -7.19 1.82
N ARG A 66 -7.16 -7.00 3.14
CA ARG A 66 -7.84 -7.91 4.08
C ARG A 66 -8.55 -7.12 5.16
N ASN A 67 -9.87 -7.31 5.25
CA ASN A 67 -10.73 -6.65 6.25
C ASN A 67 -10.62 -5.11 6.25
N GLY A 68 -10.47 -4.50 5.07
CA GLY A 68 -10.33 -3.04 4.93
C GLY A 68 -8.90 -2.52 5.13
N VAL A 69 -7.92 -3.38 5.37
CA VAL A 69 -6.51 -3.00 5.45
C VAL A 69 -5.80 -3.38 4.18
N LEU A 70 -5.18 -2.40 3.51
CA LEU A 70 -4.21 -2.62 2.45
C LEU A 70 -2.86 -2.92 3.08
N THR A 71 -2.23 -4.01 2.66
CA THR A 71 -0.85 -4.36 3.00
C THR A 71 -0.05 -4.50 1.71
N ILE A 72 1.10 -3.84 1.67
CA ILE A 72 2.09 -3.94 0.59
C ILE A 72 3.39 -4.41 1.22
N GLU A 73 3.88 -5.56 0.78
CA GLU A 73 5.17 -6.14 1.15
C GLU A 73 6.16 -5.85 0.01
N VAL A 74 7.30 -5.24 0.32
CA VAL A 74 8.35 -4.87 -0.65
C VAL A 74 9.64 -5.54 -0.25
N SER A 75 10.25 -6.26 -1.18
CA SER A 75 11.58 -6.88 -1.03
C SER A 75 12.56 -6.13 -1.93
N GLN A 76 13.72 -5.75 -1.37
CA GLN A 76 14.78 -5.04 -2.11
C GLN A 76 15.91 -5.96 -2.55
#